data_AF-A0AA35JAZ1-F1
#
_entry.id   AF-A0AA35JAZ1-F1
#
_cell.length_a   1.000
_cell.length_b   1.000
_cell.length_c   1.000
_cell.angle_alpha   90.00
_cell.angle_beta   90.00
_cell.angle_gamma   90.00
#
_symmetry.space_group_name_H-M   'P 1'
#
loop_
_entity.id
_entity.type
_entity.pdbx_description
1 polymer ?
#
loop_
_entity_poly.entity_id
_entity_poly.type
_entity_poly.pdbx_seq_one_letter_code
_entity_poly.pdbx_strand_id
1 'polypeptide(L)'
;METASGIPGHSFVLKWTKNIFSRTLRVSNCVPKHVGFIMDGNRRFAKKKEMALKEGHEAGFVSMSRILELCYEAGVDTATVFAFSIENFKRSSREVESLMTLAHERIRQITERGELASKYGVRIKVIGDLSLLDKSLLEDVQVAVDTTKNNKRATLNICFPYTGRDEILHAMKETVAEHKKGAVIDESTLESHLYTAGVPPLDLLIRTSGISRLSDFLIWQASNKGVRIELLDCLWPEFGPIRMAWILLKFSFHKSFLNKEYRLEEGDYDGETPEDSVDLKEKKLN
;
A
#
# COMPACT_ATOMS: atom_id res chain seq x y z
N MET A 1 31.31 2.74 11.47
CA MET A 1 31.83 1.53 12.14
C MET A 1 30.82 0.42 11.90
N GLU A 2 31.04 -0.36 10.84
CA GLU A 2 30.26 -1.57 10.56
C GLU A 2 30.72 -2.69 11.50
N THR A 3 29.83 -3.19 12.34
CA THR A 3 30.03 -4.48 13.00
C THR A 3 29.80 -5.57 11.97
N ALA A 4 30.86 -5.89 11.22
CA ALA A 4 30.94 -7.08 10.39
C ALA A 4 31.13 -8.32 11.30
N SER A 5 30.05 -8.78 11.91
CA SER A 5 29.99 -10.06 12.63
C SER A 5 28.70 -10.81 12.30
N GLY A 6 28.38 -10.92 11.01
CA GLY A 6 27.34 -11.82 10.52
C GLY A 6 27.92 -13.20 10.20
N ILE A 7 27.19 -14.27 10.50
CA ILE A 7 27.52 -15.62 10.04
C ILE A 7 27.69 -15.58 8.50
N PRO A 8 28.77 -16.12 7.92
CA PRO A 8 28.93 -16.20 6.47
C PRO A 8 27.69 -16.83 5.82
N GLY A 9 27.10 -16.16 4.83
CA GLY A 9 25.87 -16.61 4.16
C GLY A 9 24.55 -16.19 4.83
N HIS A 10 24.57 -15.49 5.96
CA HIS A 10 23.35 -14.93 6.58
C HIS A 10 22.48 -14.12 5.59
N SER A 11 23.11 -13.30 4.74
CA SER A 11 22.40 -12.51 3.73
C SER A 11 21.73 -13.38 2.67
N PHE A 12 22.36 -14.49 2.29
CA PHE A 12 21.77 -15.48 1.39
C PHE A 12 20.57 -16.17 2.04
N VAL A 13 20.72 -16.63 3.29
CA VAL A 13 19.62 -17.27 4.03
C VAL A 13 18.44 -16.32 4.18
N LEU A 14 18.66 -15.06 4.56
CA LEU A 14 17.59 -14.06 4.65
C LEU A 14 16.89 -13.81 3.32
N LYS A 15 17.65 -13.73 2.22
CA LYS A 15 17.07 -13.55 0.88
C LYS A 15 16.24 -14.77 0.47
N TRP A 16 16.75 -15.97 0.76
CA TRP A 16 16.08 -17.23 0.45
C TRP A 16 14.78 -17.39 1.26
N THR A 17 14.82 -17.12 2.57
CA THR A 17 13.62 -17.17 3.43
C THR A 17 12.58 -16.12 3.02
N LYS A 18 13.01 -14.89 2.72
CA LYS A 18 12.13 -13.84 2.17
C LYS A 18 11.45 -14.30 0.89
N ASN A 19 12.20 -14.89 -0.04
CA ASN A 19 11.67 -15.38 -1.32
C ASN A 19 10.67 -16.52 -1.16
N ILE A 20 10.95 -17.47 -0.25
CA ILE A 20 10.01 -18.56 0.05
C ILE A 20 8.72 -17.99 0.64
N PHE A 21 8.86 -17.16 1.67
CA PHE A 21 7.72 -16.55 2.35
C PHE A 21 6.82 -15.76 1.38
N SER A 22 7.42 -14.89 0.56
CA SER A 22 6.68 -14.05 -0.39
C SER A 22 6.00 -14.87 -1.48
N ARG A 23 6.66 -15.93 -1.99
CA ARG A 23 6.05 -16.85 -2.95
C ARG A 23 4.90 -17.65 -2.35
N THR A 24 5.05 -18.17 -1.14
CA THR A 24 3.97 -18.90 -0.45
C THR A 24 2.74 -18.03 -0.26
N LEU A 25 2.93 -16.79 0.22
CA LEU A 25 1.84 -15.83 0.32
C LEU A 25 1.21 -15.50 -1.04
N ARG A 26 2.04 -15.29 -2.08
CA ARG A 26 1.52 -15.01 -3.43
C ARG A 26 0.64 -16.15 -3.94
N VAL A 27 1.08 -17.39 -3.77
CA VAL A 27 0.36 -18.60 -4.23
C VAL A 27 -0.91 -18.83 -3.44
N SER A 28 -0.98 -18.46 -2.16
CA SER A 28 -2.22 -18.58 -1.38
C SER A 28 -3.34 -17.67 -1.89
N ASN A 29 -3.02 -16.64 -2.69
CA ASN A 29 -3.96 -15.61 -3.17
C ASN A 29 -4.76 -14.92 -2.05
N CYS A 30 -4.30 -15.02 -0.80
CA CYS A 30 -4.90 -14.40 0.37
C CYS A 30 -4.15 -13.12 0.81
N VAL A 31 -3.37 -12.51 -0.08
CA VAL A 31 -2.62 -11.27 0.18
C VAL A 31 -3.48 -10.06 -0.17
N PRO A 32 -3.36 -8.92 0.54
CA PRO A 32 -4.06 -7.70 0.15
C PRO A 32 -3.57 -7.26 -1.23
N LYS A 33 -4.49 -6.95 -2.13
CA LYS A 33 -4.20 -6.41 -3.47
C LYS A 33 -3.82 -4.94 -3.40
N HIS A 34 -4.40 -4.19 -2.48
CA HIS A 34 -4.08 -2.78 -2.27
C HIS A 34 -3.82 -2.44 -0.81
N VAL A 35 -2.63 -1.90 -0.52
CA VAL A 35 -2.22 -1.45 0.81
C VAL A 35 -1.99 0.07 0.88
N GLY A 36 -2.66 0.76 1.79
CA GLY A 36 -2.45 2.17 2.11
C GLY A 36 -1.48 2.35 3.29
N PHE A 37 -0.59 3.34 3.22
CA PHE A 37 0.39 3.63 4.28
C PHE A 37 0.36 5.09 4.71
N ILE A 38 0.06 5.32 5.99
CA ILE A 38 0.26 6.60 6.68
C ILE A 38 1.61 6.54 7.39
N MET A 39 2.64 7.11 6.76
CA MET A 39 4.05 7.02 7.14
C MET A 39 4.45 8.06 8.20
N ASP A 40 3.81 8.01 9.37
CA ASP A 40 4.02 8.98 10.45
C ASP A 40 5.19 8.58 11.37
N GLY A 41 5.89 9.57 11.92
CA GLY A 41 6.94 9.38 12.93
C GLY A 41 8.35 9.82 12.52
N ASN A 42 8.59 10.24 11.28
CA ASN A 42 9.94 10.61 10.80
C ASN A 42 10.62 11.68 11.66
N ARG A 43 9.91 12.76 11.99
CA ARG A 43 10.43 13.86 12.82
C ARG A 43 10.71 13.42 14.26
N ARG A 44 9.81 12.60 14.84
CA ARG A 44 9.96 12.03 16.18
C ARG A 44 11.15 11.09 16.24
N PHE A 45 11.38 10.31 15.17
CA PHE A 45 12.51 9.40 15.05
C PHE A 45 13.83 10.19 15.01
N ALA A 46 13.88 11.25 14.20
CA ALA A 46 15.07 12.12 14.13
C ALA A 46 15.43 12.69 15.51
N LYS A 47 14.44 13.22 16.23
CA LYS A 47 14.62 13.75 17.59
C LYS A 47 15.06 12.66 18.57
N LYS A 48 14.46 11.47 18.52
CA LYS A 48 14.79 10.32 19.39
C LYS A 48 16.22 9.83 19.18
N LYS A 49 16.76 9.97 17.97
CA LYS A 49 18.10 9.53 17.60
C LYS A 49 19.13 10.67 17.53
N GLU A 50 18.76 11.86 17.98
CA GLU A 50 19.61 13.06 17.98
C GLU A 50 20.24 13.37 16.61
N MET A 51 19.47 13.13 15.55
CA MET A 51 19.91 13.29 14.16
C MET A 51 19.16 14.42 13.45
N ALA A 52 19.67 14.86 12.30
CA ALA A 52 19.05 15.92 11.54
C ALA A 52 17.67 15.50 11.00
N LEU A 53 16.77 16.46 10.81
CA LEU A 53 15.43 16.21 10.26
C LEU A 53 15.49 15.49 8.91
N LYS A 54 16.42 15.92 8.04
CA LYS A 54 16.67 15.32 6.72
C LYS A 54 17.05 13.84 6.83
N GLU A 55 17.86 13.46 7.82
CA GLU A 55 18.27 12.07 8.06
C GLU A 55 17.10 11.20 8.52
N GLY A 56 16.19 11.75 9.33
CA GLY A 56 14.95 11.05 9.70
C GLY A 56 14.04 10.77 8.50
N HIS A 57 13.93 11.71 7.56
CA HIS A 57 13.20 11.50 6.31
C HIS A 57 13.90 10.49 5.40
N GLU A 58 15.23 10.47 5.36
CA GLU A 58 16.01 9.47 4.63
C GLU A 58 15.76 8.06 5.17
N ALA A 59 15.82 7.90 6.50
CA ALA A 59 15.51 6.63 7.16
C ALA A 59 14.07 6.16 6.86
N GLY A 60 13.13 7.11 6.77
CA GLY A 60 11.76 6.84 6.34
C GLY A 60 11.66 6.34 4.90
N PHE A 61 12.39 6.95 3.97
CA PHE A 61 12.44 6.52 2.56
C PHE A 61 13.06 5.12 2.40
N VAL A 62 14.13 4.83 3.14
CA VAL A 62 14.74 3.49 3.16
C VAL A 62 13.77 2.44 3.69
N SER A 63 13.03 2.77 4.76
CA SER A 63 12.01 1.88 5.33
C SER A 63 10.89 1.60 4.33
N MET A 64 10.38 2.65 3.67
CA MET A 64 9.39 2.54 2.59
C MET A 64 9.87 1.59 1.49
N SER A 65 11.07 1.79 0.97
CA SER A 65 11.64 0.98 -0.11
C SER A 65 11.67 -0.51 0.25
N ARG A 66 12.12 -0.84 1.47
CA ARG A 66 12.21 -2.23 1.96
C ARG A 66 10.83 -2.87 2.19
N ILE A 67 9.86 -2.10 2.67
CA ILE A 67 8.48 -2.56 2.89
C ILE A 67 7.80 -2.82 1.55
N LEU A 68 7.85 -1.86 0.63
CA LEU A 68 7.25 -1.97 -0.70
C LEU A 68 7.83 -3.15 -1.48
N GLU A 69 9.15 -3.35 -1.41
CA GLU A 69 9.82 -4.52 -1.99
C GLU A 69 9.20 -5.84 -1.49
N LEU A 70 8.99 -5.99 -0.18
CA LEU A 70 8.34 -7.18 0.38
C LEU A 70 6.89 -7.32 -0.11
N CYS A 71 6.11 -6.23 -0.09
CA CYS A 71 4.72 -6.23 -0.56
C CYS A 71 4.61 -6.70 -2.01
N TYR A 72 5.39 -6.11 -2.91
CA TYR A 72 5.36 -6.45 -4.34
C TYR A 72 5.91 -7.84 -4.64
N GLU A 73 6.80 -8.39 -3.80
CA GLU A 73 7.20 -9.79 -3.88
C GLU A 73 6.09 -10.73 -3.39
N ALA A 74 5.39 -10.36 -2.32
CA ALA A 74 4.27 -11.13 -1.78
C ALA A 74 3.02 -11.14 -2.67
N GLY A 75 2.96 -10.26 -3.68
CA GLY A 75 1.84 -10.21 -4.63
C GLY A 75 0.80 -9.13 -4.32
N VAL A 76 1.20 -8.07 -3.59
CA VAL A 76 0.44 -6.82 -3.53
C VAL A 76 0.55 -6.12 -4.88
N ASP A 77 -0.60 -5.71 -5.44
CA ASP A 77 -0.68 -5.09 -6.77
C ASP A 77 -0.48 -3.57 -6.69
N THR A 78 -1.02 -2.94 -5.64
CA THR A 78 -0.97 -1.50 -5.44
C THR A 78 -0.55 -1.12 -4.02
N ALA A 79 0.36 -0.18 -3.89
CA ALA A 79 0.61 0.52 -2.64
C ALA A 79 0.26 2.00 -2.80
N THR A 80 -0.44 2.58 -1.82
CA THR A 80 -0.73 4.01 -1.76
C THR A 80 -0.09 4.61 -0.53
N VAL A 81 0.79 5.60 -0.69
CA VAL A 81 1.56 6.19 0.41
C VAL A 81 1.15 7.64 0.64
N PHE A 82 0.95 8.01 1.91
CA PHE A 82 0.65 9.40 2.28
C PHE A 82 1.96 10.20 2.41
N ALA A 83 2.33 10.92 1.35
CA ALA A 83 3.58 11.69 1.33
C ALA A 83 3.38 13.11 1.86
N PHE A 84 2.34 13.82 1.40
CA PHE A 84 2.10 15.21 1.80
C PHE A 84 0.63 15.58 1.80
N SER A 85 0.20 16.26 2.86
CA SER A 85 -1.19 16.70 3.02
C SER A 85 -1.39 18.14 2.57
N ILE A 86 -2.55 18.45 2.00
CA ILE A 86 -2.97 19.84 1.73
C ILE A 86 -2.93 20.68 3.01
N GLU A 87 -3.26 20.08 4.17
CA GLU A 87 -3.16 20.74 5.49
C GLU A 87 -1.75 21.22 5.83
N ASN A 88 -0.70 20.69 5.18
CA ASN A 88 0.67 21.13 5.42
C ASN A 88 0.99 22.49 4.78
N PHE A 89 0.20 22.95 3.81
CA PHE A 89 0.31 24.31 3.27
C PHE A 89 -0.17 25.40 4.23
N LYS A 90 -0.92 25.04 5.29
CA LYS A 90 -1.35 25.98 6.34
C LYS A 90 -0.22 26.35 7.32
N ARG A 91 0.97 25.76 7.17
CA ARG A 91 2.16 26.05 7.99
C ARG A 91 2.86 27.33 7.51
N SER A 92 3.85 27.79 8.27
CA SER A 92 4.63 28.97 7.90
C SER A 92 5.31 28.80 6.53
N SER A 93 5.45 29.88 5.75
CA SER A 93 6.01 29.84 4.40
C SER A 93 7.40 29.19 4.33
N ARG A 94 8.25 29.42 5.35
CA ARG A 94 9.58 28.80 5.47
C ARG A 94 9.49 27.28 5.62
N GLU A 95 8.51 26.78 6.37
CA GLU A 95 8.30 25.34 6.53
C GLU A 95 7.76 24.72 5.24
N VAL A 96 6.84 25.41 4.54
CA VAL A 96 6.33 24.98 3.24
C VAL A 96 7.47 24.89 2.21
N GLU A 97 8.32 25.91 2.11
CA GLU A 97 9.49 25.91 1.21
C GLU A 97 10.46 24.76 1.50
N SER A 98 10.74 24.51 2.78
CA SER A 98 11.57 23.38 3.20
C SER A 98 10.95 22.02 2.81
N LEU A 99 9.62 21.92 2.90
CA LEU A 99 8.88 20.72 2.51
C LEU A 99 8.85 20.52 0.99
N MET A 100 8.72 21.59 0.20
CA MET A 100 8.78 21.52 -1.26
C MET A 100 10.18 21.12 -1.73
N THR A 101 11.22 21.66 -1.10
CA THR A 101 12.62 21.26 -1.36
C THR A 101 12.81 19.76 -1.09
N LEU A 102 12.27 19.27 0.03
CA LEU A 102 12.31 17.84 0.33
C LEU A 102 11.51 17.02 -0.69
N ALA A 103 10.35 17.51 -1.14
CA ALA A 103 9.55 16.82 -2.15
C ALA A 103 10.31 16.67 -3.48
N HIS A 104 10.97 17.73 -3.95
CA HIS A 104 11.86 17.69 -5.11
C HIS A 104 12.92 16.60 -4.97
N GLU A 105 13.68 16.62 -3.87
CA GLU A 105 14.73 15.63 -3.61
C GLU A 105 14.17 14.20 -3.66
N ARG A 106 12.96 13.97 -3.13
CA ARG A 106 12.35 12.64 -3.06
C ARG A 106 11.78 12.16 -4.38
N ILE A 107 11.07 13.00 -5.12
CA ILE A 107 10.55 12.65 -6.45
C ILE A 107 11.73 12.33 -7.37
N ARG A 108 12.79 13.16 -7.37
CA ARG A 108 14.01 12.87 -8.12
C ARG A 108 14.72 11.61 -7.64
N GLN A 109 14.79 11.36 -6.34
CA GLN A 109 15.38 10.12 -5.83
C GLN A 109 14.62 8.88 -6.33
N ILE A 110 13.30 8.97 -6.49
CA ILE A 110 12.48 7.87 -7.03
C ILE A 110 12.75 7.66 -8.53
N THR A 111 13.03 8.71 -9.30
CA THR A 111 13.29 8.63 -10.76
C THR A 111 14.74 8.32 -11.10
N GLU A 112 15.69 9.04 -10.52
CA GLU A 112 17.13 8.96 -10.79
C GLU A 112 17.72 7.67 -10.24
N ARG A 113 17.34 7.29 -9.00
CA ARG A 113 17.68 5.97 -8.45
C ARG A 113 16.63 4.96 -8.89
N GLY A 114 16.34 4.91 -10.19
CA GLY A 114 15.37 4.04 -10.84
C GLY A 114 15.47 2.55 -10.50
N GLU A 115 16.39 2.13 -9.61
CA GLU A 115 16.35 0.86 -8.92
C GLU A 115 14.95 0.49 -8.42
N LEU A 116 14.21 1.27 -7.64
CA LEU A 116 12.94 0.74 -7.11
C LEU A 116 11.90 0.50 -8.22
N ALA A 117 11.66 1.50 -9.06
CA ALA A 117 10.64 1.42 -10.12
C ALA A 117 11.04 0.47 -11.25
N SER A 118 12.30 0.49 -11.68
CA SER A 118 12.82 -0.39 -12.74
C SER A 118 13.01 -1.82 -12.25
N LYS A 119 13.62 -2.04 -11.07
CA LYS A 119 13.87 -3.39 -10.51
C LYS A 119 12.59 -4.16 -10.25
N TYR A 120 11.51 -3.48 -9.84
CA TYR A 120 10.24 -4.11 -9.53
C TYR A 120 9.16 -3.87 -10.58
N GLY A 121 9.46 -3.19 -11.69
CA GLY A 121 8.47 -2.88 -12.73
C GLY A 121 7.25 -2.17 -12.15
N VAL A 122 7.46 -1.18 -11.29
CA VAL A 122 6.41 -0.44 -10.58
C VAL A 122 6.04 0.80 -11.38
N ARG A 123 4.75 0.98 -11.69
CA ARG A 123 4.18 2.19 -12.26
C ARG A 123 3.94 3.20 -11.15
N ILE A 124 4.45 4.41 -11.30
CA ILE A 124 4.22 5.49 -10.33
C ILE A 124 3.06 6.34 -10.81
N LYS A 125 2.16 6.65 -9.88
CA LYS A 125 1.13 7.68 -10.02
C LYS A 125 1.30 8.67 -8.88
N VAL A 126 1.21 9.95 -9.16
CA VAL A 126 1.10 10.99 -8.12
C VAL A 126 -0.34 11.47 -8.14
N ILE A 127 -1.00 11.42 -6.99
CA ILE A 127 -2.43 11.71 -6.83
C ILE A 127 -2.65 12.81 -5.80
N GLY A 128 -3.58 13.73 -6.08
CA GLY A 128 -3.83 14.92 -5.26
C GLY A 128 -4.03 16.18 -6.09
N ASP A 129 -4.10 17.32 -5.41
CA ASP A 129 -4.24 18.63 -6.03
C ASP A 129 -2.87 19.16 -6.51
N LEU A 130 -2.47 18.73 -7.71
CA LEU A 130 -1.22 19.13 -8.34
C LEU A 130 -1.15 20.62 -8.70
N SER A 131 -2.28 21.35 -8.66
CA SER A 131 -2.30 22.80 -8.92
C SER A 131 -1.60 23.61 -7.82
N LEU A 132 -1.41 23.01 -6.65
CA LEU A 132 -0.68 23.59 -5.52
C LEU A 132 0.84 23.48 -5.64
N LEU A 133 1.35 22.79 -6.66
CA LEU A 133 2.78 22.59 -6.88
C LEU A 133 3.37 23.71 -7.74
N ASP A 134 4.61 24.08 -7.46
CA ASP A 134 5.36 24.93 -8.38
C ASP A 134 5.69 24.18 -9.67
N LYS A 135 5.99 24.94 -10.71
CA LYS A 135 6.23 24.41 -12.06
C LYS A 135 7.38 23.42 -12.11
N SER A 136 8.46 23.67 -11.36
CA SER A 136 9.65 22.81 -11.35
C SER A 136 9.29 21.44 -10.75
N LEU A 137 8.50 21.43 -9.67
CA LEU A 137 8.11 20.19 -9.01
C LEU A 137 7.11 19.39 -9.85
N LEU A 138 6.22 20.09 -10.56
CA LEU A 138 5.31 19.47 -11.52
C LEU A 138 6.07 18.78 -12.66
N GLU A 139 7.14 19.41 -13.17
CA GLU A 139 8.03 18.82 -14.18
C GLU A 139 8.70 17.54 -13.65
N ASP A 140 9.26 17.57 -12.43
CA ASP A 140 9.85 16.38 -11.80
C ASP A 140 8.82 15.24 -11.63
N VAL A 141 7.59 15.56 -11.21
CA VAL A 141 6.48 14.60 -11.09
C VAL A 141 6.13 14.00 -12.44
N GLN A 142 6.02 14.82 -13.49
CA GLN A 142 5.69 14.37 -14.83
C GLN A 142 6.75 13.40 -15.37
N VAL A 143 8.03 13.73 -15.18
CA VAL A 143 9.15 12.83 -15.53
C VAL A 143 9.01 11.48 -14.82
N ALA A 144 8.66 11.46 -13.53
CA ALA A 144 8.48 10.23 -12.77
C ALA A 144 7.35 9.34 -13.29
N VAL A 145 6.20 9.96 -13.57
CA VAL A 145 5.03 9.26 -14.09
C VAL A 145 5.29 8.74 -15.51
N ASP A 146 5.88 9.56 -16.38
CA ASP A 146 6.14 9.18 -17.77
C ASP A 146 7.19 8.08 -17.90
N THR A 147 8.25 8.14 -17.10
CA THR A 147 9.32 7.11 -17.11
C THR A 147 8.77 5.74 -16.70
N THR A 148 7.75 5.71 -15.85
CA THR A 148 7.23 4.47 -15.27
C THR A 148 5.87 4.04 -15.83
N LYS A 149 5.26 4.79 -16.76
CA LYS A 149 3.88 4.53 -17.24
C LYS A 149 3.66 3.16 -17.86
N ASN A 150 4.70 2.58 -18.46
CA ASN A 150 4.63 1.29 -19.15
C ASN A 150 4.92 0.10 -18.22
N ASN A 151 5.24 0.35 -16.95
CA ASN A 151 5.44 -0.68 -15.96
C ASN A 151 4.10 -1.34 -15.62
N LYS A 152 4.08 -2.69 -15.58
CA LYS A 152 2.84 -3.48 -15.41
C LYS A 152 2.82 -4.37 -14.18
N ARG A 153 3.93 -4.48 -13.44
CA ARG A 153 4.03 -5.45 -12.34
C ARG A 153 3.27 -5.00 -11.09
N ALA A 154 3.34 -3.72 -10.74
CA ALA A 154 2.64 -3.15 -9.60
C ALA A 154 2.46 -1.63 -9.77
N THR A 155 1.61 -1.00 -8.94
CA THR A 155 1.39 0.44 -8.92
C THR A 155 1.78 1.03 -7.56
N LEU A 156 2.50 2.15 -7.58
CA LEU A 156 2.73 3.01 -6.41
C LEU A 156 1.99 4.33 -6.61
N ASN A 157 0.94 4.55 -5.83
CA ASN A 157 0.27 5.85 -5.74
C ASN A 157 0.93 6.68 -4.64
N ILE A 158 1.36 7.89 -4.97
CA ILE A 158 1.96 8.84 -4.03
C ILE A 158 0.96 9.98 -3.84
N CYS A 159 0.39 10.09 -2.65
CA CYS A 159 -0.56 11.14 -2.30
C CYS A 159 0.19 12.45 -2.01
N PHE A 160 0.17 13.38 -2.96
CA PHE A 160 0.97 14.60 -2.96
C PHE A 160 0.44 15.69 -3.93
N PRO A 161 -0.01 16.85 -3.44
CA PRO A 161 -0.62 17.12 -2.13
C PRO A 161 -2.04 16.58 -2.04
N TYR A 162 -2.41 15.95 -0.93
CA TYR A 162 -3.67 15.19 -0.89
C TYR A 162 -4.40 15.30 0.46
N THR A 163 -5.73 15.31 0.42
CA THR A 163 -6.62 14.92 1.53
C THR A 163 -7.80 14.13 0.98
N GLY A 164 -8.37 13.24 1.80
CA GLY A 164 -9.52 12.41 1.39
C GLY A 164 -10.76 13.25 1.11
N ARG A 165 -11.00 14.30 1.90
CA ARG A 165 -12.10 15.25 1.64
C ARG A 165 -11.92 16.02 0.33
N ASP A 166 -10.70 16.41 0.00
CA ASP A 166 -10.40 17.08 -1.28
C ASP A 166 -10.62 16.12 -2.46
N GLU A 167 -10.17 14.87 -2.36
CA GLU A 167 -10.42 13.85 -3.37
C GLU A 167 -11.91 13.63 -3.61
N ILE A 168 -12.72 13.55 -2.56
CA ILE A 168 -14.18 13.41 -2.69
C ILE A 168 -14.77 14.64 -3.37
N LEU A 169 -14.34 15.85 -2.98
CA LEU A 169 -14.81 17.08 -3.62
C LEU A 169 -14.41 17.14 -5.11
N HIS A 170 -13.20 16.72 -5.45
CA HIS A 170 -12.74 16.60 -6.82
C HIS A 170 -13.63 15.62 -7.61
N ALA A 171 -13.82 14.40 -7.10
CA ALA A 171 -14.63 13.39 -7.76
C ALA A 171 -16.08 13.86 -7.98
N MET A 172 -16.66 14.59 -7.02
CA MET A 172 -17.98 15.20 -7.17
C MET A 172 -18.02 16.25 -8.28
N LYS A 173 -17.00 17.12 -8.37
CA LYS A 173 -16.90 18.14 -9.43
C LYS A 173 -16.77 17.51 -10.81
N GLU A 174 -15.89 16.52 -10.96
CA GLU A 174 -15.71 15.80 -12.23
C GLU A 174 -16.99 15.06 -12.63
N THR A 175 -17.64 14.37 -11.68
CA THR A 175 -18.92 13.68 -11.92
C THR A 175 -19.98 14.65 -12.44
N VAL A 176 -20.08 15.85 -11.86
CA VAL A 176 -21.04 16.88 -12.29
C VAL A 176 -20.68 17.45 -13.66
N ALA A 177 -19.39 17.64 -13.93
CA ALA A 177 -18.90 18.16 -15.22
C ALA A 177 -19.17 17.18 -16.38
N GLU A 178 -19.05 15.88 -16.13
CA GLU A 178 -19.30 14.83 -17.13
C GLU A 178 -20.77 14.33 -17.15
N HIS A 179 -21.60 14.83 -16.24
CA HIS A 179 -22.98 14.35 -16.08
C HIS A 179 -23.84 14.59 -17.33
N LYS A 180 -24.44 13.51 -17.84
CA LYS A 180 -25.43 13.58 -18.92
C LYS A 180 -26.84 13.65 -18.34
N LYS A 181 -27.67 14.53 -18.88
CA LYS A 181 -29.07 14.70 -18.44
C LYS A 181 -29.79 13.35 -18.40
N GLY A 182 -30.30 12.98 -17.22
CA GLY A 182 -31.03 11.73 -17.00
C GLY A 182 -30.16 10.52 -16.65
N ALA A 183 -28.83 10.68 -16.60
CA ALA A 183 -27.97 9.66 -16.02
C ALA A 183 -28.20 9.59 -14.50
N VAL A 184 -28.09 8.39 -13.92
CA VAL A 184 -28.12 8.22 -12.46
C VAL A 184 -26.69 8.40 -11.95
N ILE A 185 -26.53 9.13 -10.85
CA ILE A 185 -25.25 9.20 -10.13
C ILE A 185 -25.35 8.23 -8.96
N ASP A 186 -24.48 7.23 -8.95
CA ASP A 186 -24.35 6.24 -7.89
C ASP A 186 -22.91 6.19 -7.34
N GLU A 187 -22.65 5.29 -6.38
CA GLU A 187 -21.32 5.09 -5.80
C GLU A 187 -20.27 4.73 -6.87
N SER A 188 -20.63 3.87 -7.83
CA SER A 188 -19.72 3.45 -8.90
C SER A 188 -19.29 4.61 -9.79
N THR A 189 -20.21 5.56 -10.02
CA THR A 189 -19.98 6.79 -10.78
C THR A 189 -19.01 7.70 -10.03
N LEU A 190 -19.14 7.82 -8.71
CA LEU A 190 -18.19 8.63 -7.93
C LEU A 190 -16.82 7.95 -7.85
N GLU A 191 -16.78 6.62 -7.66
CA GLU A 191 -15.55 5.85 -7.57
C GLU A 191 -14.68 5.92 -8.83
N SER A 192 -15.31 6.02 -10.02
CA SER A 192 -14.57 6.18 -11.28
C SER A 192 -13.86 7.54 -11.40
N HIS A 193 -14.26 8.53 -10.59
CA HIS A 193 -13.68 9.88 -10.59
C HIS A 193 -12.78 10.15 -9.37
N LEU A 194 -12.62 9.20 -8.45
CA LEU A 194 -11.61 9.30 -7.39
C LEU A 194 -10.21 9.25 -8.00
N TYR A 195 -9.21 9.86 -7.36
CA TYR A 195 -7.83 9.79 -7.86
C TYR A 195 -7.29 8.35 -7.84
N THR A 196 -7.85 7.49 -6.98
CA THR A 196 -7.55 6.05 -6.93
C THR A 196 -8.26 5.22 -8.01
N ALA A 197 -8.97 5.83 -8.97
CA ALA A 197 -9.63 5.09 -10.02
C ALA A 197 -8.64 4.23 -10.84
N GLY A 198 -9.10 3.03 -11.23
CA GLY A 198 -8.32 2.08 -12.03
C GLY A 198 -7.22 1.34 -11.26
N VAL A 199 -7.26 1.31 -9.93
CA VAL A 199 -6.51 0.35 -9.09
C VAL A 199 -7.48 -0.53 -8.28
N PRO A 200 -7.05 -1.68 -7.74
CA PRO A 200 -7.91 -2.50 -6.88
C PRO A 200 -8.42 -1.73 -5.66
N PRO A 201 -9.62 -2.07 -5.14
CA PRO A 201 -10.12 -1.52 -3.88
C PRO A 201 -9.13 -1.71 -2.74
N LEU A 202 -9.13 -0.78 -1.79
CA LEU A 202 -8.25 -0.85 -0.62
C LEU A 202 -8.59 -2.09 0.22
N ASP A 203 -7.60 -2.91 0.56
CA ASP A 203 -7.78 -4.07 1.44
C ASP A 203 -7.24 -3.79 2.85
N LEU A 204 -6.16 -3.03 2.94
CA LEU A 204 -5.40 -2.86 4.17
C LEU A 204 -4.88 -1.43 4.28
N LEU A 205 -5.15 -0.76 5.40
CA LEU A 205 -4.63 0.55 5.74
C LEU A 205 -3.74 0.45 6.98
N ILE A 206 -2.47 0.84 6.83
CA ILE A 206 -1.49 0.80 7.91
C ILE A 206 -1.14 2.23 8.30
N ARG A 207 -1.19 2.52 9.60
CA ARG A 207 -0.68 3.76 10.17
C ARG A 207 0.36 3.48 11.24
N THR A 208 1.49 4.16 11.14
CA THR A 208 2.52 4.13 12.20
C THR A 208 2.30 5.22 13.23
N SER A 209 3.12 5.17 14.28
CA SER A 209 3.35 6.18 15.32
C SER A 209 2.40 6.23 16.52
N GLY A 210 1.59 5.19 16.70
CA GLY A 210 0.70 5.04 17.86
C GLY A 210 -0.51 5.98 17.88
N ILE A 211 -0.80 6.66 16.77
CA ILE A 211 -1.93 7.59 16.69
C ILE A 211 -3.16 6.89 16.10
N SER A 212 -4.29 6.97 16.79
CA SER A 212 -5.57 6.37 16.42
C SER A 212 -6.48 7.31 15.61
N ARG A 213 -6.02 7.78 14.45
CA ARG A 213 -6.85 8.53 13.49
C ARG A 213 -6.40 8.28 12.05
N LEU A 214 -7.20 8.63 11.05
CA LEU A 214 -6.80 8.50 9.64
C LEU A 214 -6.11 9.73 9.06
N SER A 215 -6.19 10.88 9.73
CA SER A 215 -5.58 12.14 9.26
C SER A 215 -6.02 12.55 7.85
N ASP A 216 -7.30 12.35 7.52
CA ASP A 216 -7.87 12.73 6.22
C ASP A 216 -7.19 12.02 5.03
N PHE A 217 -6.97 10.72 5.16
CA PHE A 217 -6.31 9.87 4.17
C PHE A 217 -7.22 8.71 3.75
N LEU A 218 -7.48 8.58 2.44
CA LEU A 218 -8.28 7.51 1.85
C LEU A 218 -9.63 7.27 2.57
N ILE A 219 -10.34 8.34 2.94
CA ILE A 219 -11.55 8.23 3.78
C ILE A 219 -12.62 7.38 3.09
N TRP A 220 -12.86 7.62 1.79
CA TRP A 220 -13.84 6.86 1.01
C TRP A 220 -13.45 5.39 0.95
N GLN A 221 -12.23 5.13 0.48
CA GLN A 221 -11.71 3.78 0.24
C GLN A 221 -11.57 2.98 1.54
N ALA A 222 -11.25 3.64 2.66
CA ALA A 222 -11.13 2.99 3.96
C ALA A 222 -12.48 2.63 4.61
N SER A 223 -13.58 3.20 4.10
CA SER A 223 -14.92 2.90 4.59
C SER A 223 -15.52 1.62 4.00
N ASN A 224 -14.91 1.10 2.93
CA ASN A 224 -15.38 -0.09 2.24
C ASN A 224 -15.37 -1.34 3.14
N LYS A 225 -16.37 -2.20 2.95
CA LYS A 225 -16.49 -3.44 3.72
C LYS A 225 -15.27 -4.34 3.49
N GLY A 226 -14.71 -4.87 4.58
CA GLY A 226 -13.57 -5.78 4.54
C GLY A 226 -12.20 -5.11 4.59
N VAL A 227 -12.12 -3.78 4.51
CA VAL A 227 -10.87 -3.05 4.74
C VAL A 227 -10.39 -3.31 6.16
N ARG A 228 -9.11 -3.66 6.30
CA ARG A 228 -8.45 -3.84 7.59
C ARG A 228 -7.61 -2.61 7.92
N ILE A 229 -7.71 -2.13 9.16
CA ILE A 229 -6.96 -0.97 9.64
C ILE A 229 -6.00 -1.45 10.74
N GLU A 230 -4.70 -1.26 10.50
CA GLU A 230 -3.63 -1.60 11.45
C GLU A 230 -2.98 -0.31 11.98
N LEU A 231 -3.19 -0.03 13.26
CA LEU A 231 -2.59 1.08 13.96
C LEU A 231 -1.38 0.58 14.76
N LEU A 232 -0.18 0.96 14.31
CA LEU A 232 1.07 0.43 14.84
C LEU A 232 1.72 1.42 15.80
N ASP A 233 2.06 0.94 17.00
CA ASP A 233 2.86 1.68 17.97
C ASP A 233 4.37 1.52 17.68
N CYS A 234 4.80 2.10 16.55
CA CYS A 234 6.20 2.31 16.22
C CYS A 234 6.36 3.48 15.26
N LEU A 235 7.50 4.14 15.26
CA LEU A 235 7.77 5.22 14.31
C LEU A 235 7.99 4.63 12.91
N TRP A 236 7.63 5.38 11.85
CA TRP A 236 7.80 4.90 10.46
C TRP A 236 9.20 4.37 10.15
N PRO A 237 10.31 5.06 10.52
CA PRO A 237 11.65 4.52 10.25
C PRO A 237 12.04 3.27 11.07
N GLU A 238 11.26 2.93 12.10
CA GLU A 238 11.42 1.70 12.89
C GLU A 238 10.57 0.55 12.33
N PHE A 239 9.62 0.84 11.44
CA PHE A 239 8.78 -0.15 10.80
C PHE A 239 9.56 -0.81 9.66
N GLY A 240 9.74 -2.14 9.75
CA GLY A 240 10.57 -2.90 8.84
C GLY A 240 9.87 -4.13 8.24
N PRO A 241 10.54 -4.83 7.30
CA PRO A 241 9.97 -5.95 6.56
C PRO A 241 9.43 -7.08 7.44
N ILE A 242 10.06 -7.36 8.59
CA ILE A 242 9.61 -8.44 9.48
C ILE A 242 8.21 -8.13 10.05
N ARG A 243 7.98 -6.89 10.52
CA ARG A 243 6.65 -6.51 11.02
C ARG A 243 5.63 -6.48 9.89
N MET A 244 6.02 -6.01 8.70
CA MET A 244 5.14 -6.06 7.53
C MET A 244 4.79 -7.51 7.14
N ALA A 245 5.75 -8.44 7.18
CA ALA A 245 5.52 -9.85 6.91
C ALA A 245 4.47 -10.44 7.87
N TRP A 246 4.56 -10.12 9.17
CA TRP A 246 3.55 -10.51 10.14
C TRP A 246 2.17 -9.97 9.84
N ILE A 247 2.07 -8.70 9.40
CA ILE A 247 0.78 -8.09 9.01
C ILE A 247 0.20 -8.79 7.78
N LEU A 248 1.02 -9.05 6.76
CA LEU A 248 0.59 -9.79 5.56
C LEU A 248 0.12 -11.21 5.91
N LEU A 249 0.83 -11.88 6.81
CA LEU A 249 0.46 -13.22 7.27
C LEU A 249 -0.86 -13.20 8.06
N LYS A 250 -1.02 -12.24 8.98
CA LYS A 250 -2.27 -12.01 9.73
C LYS A 250 -3.46 -11.79 8.79
N PHE A 251 -3.28 -10.92 7.79
CA PHE A 251 -4.29 -10.69 6.75
C PHE A 251 -4.61 -11.98 5.98
N SER A 252 -3.59 -12.73 5.56
CA SER A 252 -3.75 -13.98 4.83
C SER A 252 -4.53 -15.05 5.61
N PHE A 253 -4.20 -15.25 6.88
CA PHE A 253 -4.96 -16.17 7.73
C PHE A 253 -6.40 -15.73 7.86
N HIS A 254 -6.62 -14.46 8.17
CA HIS A 254 -7.94 -13.92 8.36
C HIS A 254 -8.82 -14.05 7.09
N LYS A 255 -8.29 -13.71 5.92
CA LYS A 255 -8.99 -13.86 4.63
C LYS A 255 -9.30 -15.32 4.33
N SER A 256 -8.39 -16.24 4.64
CA SER A 256 -8.61 -17.68 4.49
C SER A 256 -9.74 -18.20 5.40
N PHE A 257 -9.85 -17.70 6.64
CA PHE A 257 -10.93 -18.09 7.55
C PHE A 257 -12.28 -17.52 7.13
N LEU A 258 -12.33 -16.24 6.73
CA LEU A 258 -13.57 -15.64 6.22
C LEU A 258 -14.09 -16.36 4.98
N ASN A 259 -13.21 -16.67 4.02
CA ASN A 259 -13.62 -17.41 2.82
C ASN A 259 -14.21 -18.79 3.18
N LYS A 260 -13.73 -19.43 4.25
CA LYS A 260 -14.28 -20.69 4.73
C LYS A 260 -15.67 -20.50 5.35
N GLU A 261 -15.86 -19.45 6.14
CA GLU A 261 -17.14 -19.13 6.76
C GLU A 261 -18.21 -18.80 5.70
N TYR A 262 -17.87 -17.98 4.69
CA TYR A 262 -18.75 -17.70 3.54
C TYR A 262 -19.13 -18.97 2.76
N ARG A 263 -18.17 -19.87 2.49
CA ARG A 263 -18.47 -21.15 1.81
C ARG A 263 -19.39 -22.06 2.63
N LEU A 264 -19.29 -22.00 3.96
CA LEU A 264 -20.17 -22.76 4.85
C LEU A 264 -21.58 -22.13 4.94
N GLU A 265 -21.69 -20.80 4.90
CA GLU A 265 -22.97 -20.07 4.91
C GLU A 265 -23.73 -20.17 3.57
N GLU A 266 -23.03 -20.18 2.45
CA GLU A 266 -23.63 -20.31 1.10
C GLU A 266 -24.01 -21.76 0.74
N GLY A 267 -23.79 -22.73 1.63
CA GLY A 267 -24.27 -24.09 1.44
C GLY A 267 -23.60 -24.83 0.29
N ASP A 268 -22.30 -24.58 0.06
CA ASP A 268 -21.47 -25.34 -0.87
C ASP A 268 -21.20 -26.74 -0.27
N TYR A 269 -22.27 -27.54 -0.18
CA TYR A 269 -22.20 -28.98 -0.09
C TYR A 269 -21.70 -29.45 -1.46
N ASP A 270 -20.39 -29.48 -1.64
CA ASP A 270 -19.79 -30.46 -2.53
C ASP A 270 -20.20 -31.83 -1.98
N GLY A 271 -21.31 -32.34 -2.52
CA GLY A 271 -21.77 -33.69 -2.32
C GLY A 271 -20.76 -34.63 -2.97
N GLU A 272 -19.64 -34.87 -2.31
CA GLU A 272 -18.93 -36.13 -2.47
C GLU A 272 -19.78 -37.22 -1.80
N THR A 273 -20.79 -37.71 -2.53
CA THR A 273 -21.23 -39.08 -2.34
C THR A 273 -20.02 -39.98 -2.61
N PRO A 274 -19.59 -40.84 -1.67
CA PRO A 274 -18.59 -41.85 -1.98
C PRO A 274 -19.24 -42.90 -2.88
N GLU A 275 -19.20 -42.68 -4.19
CA GLU A 275 -19.20 -43.78 -5.16
C GLU A 275 -17.82 -44.42 -5.11
N ASP A 276 -17.57 -45.19 -4.06
CA ASP A 276 -16.59 -46.26 -4.10
C ASP A 276 -17.25 -47.53 -3.59
N SER A 277 -17.62 -48.35 -4.57
CA SER A 277 -17.92 -49.76 -4.45
C SER A 277 -16.98 -50.46 -3.47
N VAL A 278 -17.53 -50.98 -2.37
CA VAL A 278 -16.97 -52.17 -1.74
C VAL A 278 -18.11 -53.15 -1.53
N ASP A 279 -18.22 -54.03 -2.52
CA ASP A 279 -18.94 -55.29 -2.49
C ASP A 279 -18.41 -56.16 -1.32
N LEU A 280 -19.00 -55.98 -0.14
CA LEU A 280 -18.74 -56.79 1.04
C LEU A 280 -19.62 -58.04 1.00
N LYS A 281 -19.10 -59.03 0.25
CA LYS A 281 -19.16 -60.46 0.55
C LYS A 281 -20.46 -60.94 1.21
N GLU A 282 -21.35 -61.47 0.37
CA GLU A 282 -21.92 -62.78 0.63
C GLU A 282 -20.80 -63.75 1.07
N LYS A 283 -20.78 -64.12 2.36
CA LYS A 283 -20.45 -65.47 2.89
C LYS A 283 -20.25 -65.43 4.40
N LYS A 284 -21.29 -65.82 5.13
CA LYS A 284 -21.38 -67.02 6.01
C LYS A 284 -22.54 -66.79 6.98
N LEU A 285 -23.70 -67.43 6.81
CA LEU A 285 -24.09 -68.85 7.00
C LEU A 285 -24.75 -69.03 8.37
N ASN A 286 -25.91 -69.70 8.34
CA ASN A 286 -26.69 -70.29 9.43
C ASN A 286 -27.61 -69.36 10.22
#